data_AF-A0A1I7Y516-F1
#
_entry.id   AF-A0A1I7Y516-F1
#
_cell.length_a   1.000
_cell.length_b   1.000
_cell.length_c   1.000
_cell.angle_alpha   90.00
_cell.angle_beta   90.00
_cell.angle_gamma   90.00
#
_symmetry.space_group_name_H-M   'P 1'
#
loop_
_entity.id
_entity.type
_entity.pdbx_description
1 polymer ?
#
loop_
_entity_poly.entity_id
_entity_poly.type
_entity_poly.pdbx_seq_one_letter_code
_entity_poly.pdbx_strand_id
1 'polypeptide(L)'
;MSDMSTSTKQLFYWLTNMLNVVSIAVNFRTLVVIFFRKKSNAVTYGMVLSTVVVHLFYNISSTVYTNYMLFISQAKAWNHAAIFWSGSMMFCSSLSLVSLNICVVIDRILAIERPINYGIRYKRRWFTVTVGIVVVVFIANFIGYACAMLDKPTQVQHFNGVVDKDVIAAFYLAKSILCALNIPLTMLFVFRLRRFEKVVQSESRTMSESLKIANHIVLYQMAADIVVIILPTFATYTYNAIFNTTITTRVGSYPNTLYVLYTTFCAFLLVVKLKSPKSSIGISVT
;
A
#
# COMPACT_ATOMS: atom_id res chain seq x y z
N MET A 1 -19.82 25.03 -17.51
CA MET A 1 -19.67 23.92 -16.53
C MET A 1 -18.41 23.06 -16.77
N SER A 2 -17.58 23.35 -17.79
CA SER A 2 -16.32 22.66 -18.11
C SER A 2 -15.16 22.97 -17.15
N ASP A 3 -15.08 24.20 -16.64
CA ASP A 3 -13.83 24.71 -16.05
C ASP A 3 -13.59 24.22 -14.61
N MET A 4 -14.66 24.04 -13.84
CA MET A 4 -14.56 23.60 -12.44
C MET A 4 -14.06 22.15 -12.30
N SER A 5 -14.31 21.31 -13.31
CA SER A 5 -13.84 19.92 -13.33
C SER A 5 -12.33 19.80 -13.54
N THR A 6 -11.75 20.73 -14.32
CA THR A 6 -10.32 20.75 -14.64
C THR A 6 -9.51 21.19 -13.42
N SER A 7 -9.93 22.24 -12.73
CA SER A 7 -9.24 22.74 -11.54
C SER A 7 -9.22 21.71 -10.41
N THR A 8 -10.33 20.99 -10.19
CA THR A 8 -10.42 19.95 -9.16
C THR A 8 -9.47 18.78 -9.46
N LYS A 9 -9.41 18.32 -10.71
CA LYS A 9 -8.49 17.25 -11.13
C LYS A 9 -7.03 17.65 -10.92
N GLN A 10 -6.67 18.87 -11.34
CA GLN A 10 -5.32 19.40 -11.15
C GLN A 10 -4.95 19.49 -9.68
N LEU A 11 -5.86 19.95 -8.82
CA LEU A 11 -5.64 20.00 -7.38
C LEU A 11 -5.28 18.61 -6.81
N PHE A 12 -6.04 17.57 -7.15
CA PHE A 12 -5.74 16.21 -6.68
C PHE A 12 -4.39 15.70 -7.21
N TYR A 13 -4.02 15.98 -8.45
CA TYR A 13 -2.71 15.58 -8.98
C TYR A 13 -1.56 16.30 -8.28
N TRP A 14 -1.68 17.60 -8.03
CA TRP A 14 -0.68 18.37 -7.28
C TRP A 14 -0.53 17.86 -5.85
N LEU A 15 -1.65 17.67 -5.14
CA LEU A 15 -1.66 17.13 -3.78
C LEU A 15 -1.01 15.74 -3.73
N THR A 16 -1.36 14.88 -4.68
CA THR A 16 -0.78 13.53 -4.79
C THR A 16 0.73 13.59 -5.00
N ASN A 17 1.21 14.49 -5.86
CA ASN A 17 2.64 14.66 -6.09
C ASN A 17 3.38 15.16 -4.85
N MET A 18 2.84 16.15 -4.12
CA MET A 18 3.46 16.64 -2.89
C MET A 18 3.58 15.54 -1.84
N LEU A 19 2.51 14.76 -1.62
CA LEU A 19 2.53 13.64 -0.69
C LEU A 19 3.49 12.54 -1.16
N ASN A 20 3.55 12.24 -2.46
CA ASN A 20 4.50 11.27 -3.01
C ASN A 20 5.95 11.68 -2.75
N VAL A 21 6.32 12.95 -2.97
CA VAL A 21 7.67 13.45 -2.72
C VAL A 21 8.06 13.26 -1.26
N VAL A 22 7.16 13.61 -0.33
CA VAL A 22 7.38 13.39 1.12
C VAL A 22 7.53 11.90 1.40
N SER A 23 6.62 11.07 0.90
CA SER A 23 6.62 9.61 1.12
C SER A 23 7.88 8.95 0.56
N ILE A 24 8.35 9.36 -0.62
CA ILE A 24 9.59 8.88 -1.24
C ILE A 24 10.78 9.26 -0.37
N ALA A 25 10.90 10.52 0.04
CA ALA A 25 12.01 10.98 0.87
C ALA A 25 12.07 10.22 2.22
N VAL A 26 10.92 10.05 2.88
CA VAL A 26 10.82 9.36 4.17
C VAL A 26 11.14 7.86 4.04
N ASN A 27 10.56 7.19 3.04
CA ASN A 27 10.82 5.76 2.81
C ASN A 27 12.26 5.52 2.33
N PHE A 28 12.83 6.39 1.50
CA PHE A 28 14.22 6.28 1.06
C PHE A 28 15.18 6.43 2.23
N ARG A 29 14.96 7.43 3.10
CA ARG A 29 15.72 7.57 4.36
C ARG A 29 15.59 6.32 5.22
N THR A 30 14.38 5.79 5.37
CA THR A 30 14.11 4.56 6.13
C THR A 30 14.87 3.37 5.56
N LEU A 31 14.88 3.23 4.23
CA LEU A 31 15.61 2.20 3.50
C LEU A 31 17.12 2.29 3.76
N VAL A 32 17.70 3.48 3.61
CA VAL A 32 19.10 3.79 3.92
C VAL A 32 19.43 3.40 5.37
N VAL A 33 18.61 3.83 6.34
CA VAL A 33 18.83 3.49 7.76
C VAL A 33 18.81 1.98 8.00
N ILE A 34 17.89 1.24 7.35
CA ILE A 34 17.81 -0.22 7.47
C ILE A 34 19.06 -0.89 6.87
N PHE A 35 19.54 -0.43 5.71
CA PHE A 35 20.73 -1.01 5.07
C PHE A 35 22.02 -0.74 5.84
N PHE A 36 22.18 0.46 6.42
CA PHE A 36 23.39 0.82 7.16
C PHE A 36 23.41 0.36 8.62
N ARG A 37 22.25 0.09 9.27
CA ARG A 37 22.19 -0.52 10.61
C ARG A 37 22.53 -2.03 10.53
N LYS A 38 23.83 -2.37 10.51
CA LYS A 38 24.51 -3.69 10.71
C LYS A 38 23.72 -4.99 10.41
N LYS A 39 24.35 -5.86 9.59
CA LYS A 39 23.95 -7.22 9.13
C LYS A 39 23.19 -8.13 10.12
N SER A 40 23.44 -8.05 11.43
CA SER A 40 22.87 -8.98 12.43
C SER A 40 21.34 -8.92 12.56
N ASN A 41 20.70 -7.79 12.21
CA ASN A 41 19.24 -7.64 12.37
C ASN A 41 18.46 -7.67 11.05
N ALA A 42 19.12 -7.90 9.91
CA ALA A 42 18.49 -7.88 8.59
C ALA A 42 17.31 -8.87 8.48
N VAL A 43 17.43 -10.04 9.12
CA VAL A 43 16.36 -11.05 9.17
C VAL A 43 15.13 -10.53 9.90
N THR A 44 15.28 -9.65 10.91
CA THR A 44 14.18 -9.07 11.69
C THR A 44 13.42 -7.97 10.98
N TYR A 45 14.06 -7.32 10.02
CA TYR A 45 13.43 -6.26 9.24
C TYR A 45 12.91 -6.71 7.87
N GLY A 46 13.01 -8.00 7.50
CA GLY A 46 12.62 -8.48 6.17
C GLY A 46 11.24 -8.00 5.71
N MET A 47 10.18 -8.27 6.49
CA MET A 47 8.83 -7.81 6.14
C MET A 47 8.71 -6.29 6.07
N VAL A 48 9.34 -5.56 7.00
CA VAL A 48 9.35 -4.09 7.01
C VAL A 48 10.06 -3.54 5.77
N LEU A 49 11.19 -4.15 5.39
CA LEU A 49 11.94 -3.81 4.19
C LEU A 49 11.09 -4.03 2.94
N SER A 50 10.38 -5.15 2.84
CA SER A 50 9.45 -5.40 1.74
C SER A 50 8.38 -4.31 1.65
N THR A 51 7.78 -3.92 2.77
CA THR A 51 6.80 -2.83 2.83
C THR A 51 7.40 -1.52 2.33
N VAL A 52 8.58 -1.14 2.79
CA VAL A 52 9.26 0.10 2.36
C VAL A 52 9.56 0.06 0.85
N VAL A 53 10.04 -1.06 0.32
CA VAL A 53 10.36 -1.22 -1.11
C VAL A 53 9.11 -1.12 -1.97
N VAL A 54 8.02 -1.81 -1.61
CA VAL A 54 6.76 -1.76 -2.36
C VAL A 54 6.11 -0.37 -2.28
N HIS A 55 6.16 0.28 -1.11
CA HIS A 55 5.68 1.66 -0.96
C HIS A 55 6.48 2.63 -1.83
N LEU A 56 7.81 2.53 -1.84
CA LEU A 56 8.67 3.35 -2.71
C LEU A 56 8.32 3.14 -4.18
N PHE A 57 8.22 1.89 -4.60
CA PHE A 57 7.91 1.55 -5.98
C PHE A 57 6.54 2.09 -6.41
N TYR A 58 5.52 1.96 -5.56
CA TYR A 58 4.20 2.55 -5.80
C TYR A 58 4.26 4.08 -5.88
N ASN A 59 4.91 4.75 -4.92
CA ASN A 59 4.96 6.22 -4.90
C ASN A 59 5.73 6.78 -6.12
N ILE A 60 6.83 6.14 -6.52
CA ILE A 60 7.59 6.52 -7.73
C ILE A 60 6.70 6.36 -8.98
N SER A 61 6.04 5.21 -9.11
CA SER A 61 5.13 4.94 -10.24
C SER A 61 3.97 5.95 -10.27
N SER A 62 3.42 6.25 -9.09
CA SER A 62 2.37 7.26 -8.91
C SER A 62 2.85 8.64 -9.34
N THR A 63 4.03 9.10 -8.88
CA THR A 63 4.64 10.37 -9.30
C THR A 63 4.82 10.47 -10.80
N VAL A 64 5.35 9.42 -11.45
CA VAL A 64 5.55 9.41 -12.90
C VAL A 64 4.21 9.58 -13.62
N TYR A 65 3.19 8.82 -13.22
CA TYR A 65 1.85 8.92 -13.82
C TYR A 65 1.20 10.29 -13.56
N THR A 66 1.21 10.79 -12.33
CA THR A 66 0.55 12.07 -11.98
C THR A 66 1.25 13.27 -12.59
N ASN A 67 2.58 13.27 -12.66
CA ASN A 67 3.32 14.31 -13.40
C ASN A 67 2.98 14.30 -14.88
N TYR A 68 2.88 13.11 -15.48
CA TYR A 68 2.51 13.01 -16.88
C TYR A 68 1.06 13.49 -17.12
N MET A 69 0.12 13.15 -16.24
CA MET A 69 -1.25 13.68 -16.29
C MET A 69 -1.31 15.21 -16.14
N LEU A 70 -0.48 15.81 -15.29
CA LEU A 70 -0.36 17.27 -15.17
C LEU A 70 0.18 17.89 -16.46
N PHE A 71 1.24 17.31 -17.03
CA PHE A 71 1.86 17.79 -18.26
C PHE A 71 0.88 17.81 -19.42
N ILE A 72 0.16 16.70 -19.68
CA ILE A 72 -0.81 16.63 -20.78
C ILE A 72 -1.99 17.59 -20.57
N SER A 73 -2.36 17.87 -19.31
CA SER A 73 -3.44 18.82 -19.00
C SER A 73 -3.08 20.27 -19.38
N GLN A 74 -1.79 20.59 -19.42
CA GLN A 74 -1.28 21.90 -19.82
C GLN A 74 -0.95 21.95 -21.33
N ALA A 75 -0.29 20.92 -21.84
CA ALA A 75 0.21 20.89 -23.22
C ALA A 75 -0.87 20.60 -24.27
N LYS A 76 -2.04 20.06 -23.88
CA LYS A 76 -3.12 19.59 -24.79
C LYS A 76 -2.68 18.56 -25.84
N ALA A 77 -1.48 18.00 -25.70
CA ALA A 77 -0.94 16.92 -26.51
C ALA A 77 -0.53 15.76 -25.59
N TRP A 78 -0.80 14.53 -26.02
CA TRP A 78 -0.49 13.35 -25.23
C TRP A 78 -0.04 12.17 -26.10
N ASN A 79 0.84 11.36 -25.52
CA ASN A 79 1.27 10.08 -26.05
C ASN A 79 0.54 8.95 -25.30
N HIS A 80 -0.27 8.17 -26.03
CA HIS A 80 -1.04 7.05 -25.49
C HIS A 80 -0.17 5.96 -24.86
N ALA A 81 0.99 5.65 -25.44
CA ALA A 81 1.91 4.67 -24.88
C ALA A 81 2.45 5.11 -23.52
N ALA A 82 2.77 6.40 -23.37
CA ALA A 82 3.21 6.92 -22.07
C ALA A 82 2.08 6.89 -21.03
N ILE A 83 0.82 7.16 -21.41
CA ILE A 83 -0.35 6.99 -20.51
C ILE A 83 -0.46 5.52 -20.08
N PHE A 84 -0.35 4.60 -21.04
CA PHE A 84 -0.46 3.18 -20.80
C PHE A 84 0.63 2.69 -19.84
N TRP A 85 1.91 2.88 -20.16
CA TRP A 85 3.00 2.34 -19.34
C TRP A 85 3.03 2.95 -17.93
N SER A 86 2.90 4.28 -17.81
CA SER A 86 2.90 4.92 -16.49
C SER A 86 1.67 4.55 -15.66
N GLY A 87 0.50 4.47 -16.29
CA GLY A 87 -0.75 4.05 -15.65
C GLY A 87 -0.69 2.60 -15.18
N SER A 88 -0.29 1.68 -16.05
CA SER A 88 -0.14 0.25 -15.73
C SER A 88 0.80 0.04 -14.54
N MET A 89 1.97 0.68 -14.54
CA MET A 89 2.92 0.60 -13.43
C MET A 89 2.29 1.05 -12.10
N MET A 90 1.58 2.18 -12.09
CA MET A 90 0.90 2.71 -10.91
C MET A 90 -0.25 1.79 -10.44
N PHE A 91 -1.12 1.35 -11.35
CA PHE A 91 -2.27 0.52 -10.97
C PHE A 91 -1.86 -0.89 -10.52
N CYS A 92 -0.91 -1.54 -11.20
CA CYS A 92 -0.35 -2.83 -10.79
C CYS A 92 0.35 -2.76 -9.43
N SER A 93 1.16 -1.72 -9.20
CA SER A 93 1.83 -1.52 -7.91
C SER A 93 0.82 -1.24 -6.79
N SER A 94 -0.28 -0.54 -7.07
CA SER A 94 -1.34 -0.31 -6.08
C SER A 94 -2.02 -1.60 -5.62
N LEU A 95 -2.24 -2.57 -6.52
CA LEU A 95 -2.84 -3.85 -6.17
C LEU A 95 -1.85 -4.74 -5.41
N SER A 96 -0.58 -4.71 -5.84
CA SER A 96 0.51 -5.41 -5.15
C SER A 96 0.71 -4.90 -3.72
N LEU A 97 0.52 -3.60 -3.49
CA LEU A 97 0.52 -2.98 -2.16
C LEU A 97 -0.62 -3.52 -1.28
N VAL A 98 -1.84 -3.63 -1.80
CA VAL A 98 -2.98 -4.22 -1.06
C VAL A 98 -2.69 -5.68 -0.70
N SER A 99 -2.17 -6.47 -1.64
CA SER A 99 -1.77 -7.87 -1.38
C SER A 99 -0.68 -7.96 -0.31
N LEU A 100 0.30 -7.04 -0.31
CA LEU A 100 1.32 -6.97 0.73
C LEU A 100 0.72 -6.65 2.10
N ASN A 101 -0.24 -5.73 2.20
CA ASN A 101 -0.90 -5.40 3.46
C ASN A 101 -1.54 -6.63 4.10
N ILE A 102 -2.25 -7.43 3.30
CA ILE A 102 -2.83 -8.72 3.75
C ILE A 102 -1.73 -9.65 4.26
N CYS A 103 -0.62 -9.79 3.51
CA CYS A 103 0.49 -10.65 3.91
C CYS A 103 1.16 -10.17 5.21
N VAL A 104 1.25 -8.87 5.44
CA VAL A 104 1.76 -8.27 6.68
C VAL A 104 0.82 -8.55 7.85
N VAL A 105 -0.51 -8.49 7.65
CA VAL A 105 -1.47 -8.86 8.70
C VAL A 105 -1.29 -10.32 9.10
N ILE A 106 -1.21 -11.22 8.12
CA ILE A 106 -1.03 -12.66 8.36
C ILE A 106 0.33 -12.92 9.05
N ASP A 107 1.40 -12.28 8.60
CA ASP A 107 2.74 -12.37 9.24
C ASP A 107 2.65 -12.07 10.74
N ARG A 108 1.88 -11.03 11.10
CA ARG A 108 1.73 -10.59 12.48
C ARG A 108 0.85 -11.52 13.30
N ILE A 109 -0.21 -12.07 12.71
CA ILE A 109 -1.01 -13.12 13.34
C ILE A 109 -0.12 -14.34 13.64
N LEU A 110 0.68 -14.80 12.68
CA LEU A 110 1.60 -15.93 12.86
C LEU A 110 2.64 -15.65 13.96
N ALA A 111 3.17 -14.43 14.02
CA ALA A 111 4.12 -14.03 15.06
C ALA A 111 3.50 -14.03 16.46
N ILE A 112 2.22 -13.65 16.61
CA ILE A 112 1.51 -13.64 17.89
C ILE A 112 1.08 -15.05 18.30
N GLU A 113 0.54 -15.85 17.38
CA GLU A 113 0.02 -17.19 17.70
C GLU A 113 1.12 -18.21 17.96
N ARG A 114 2.28 -18.09 17.29
CA ARG A 114 3.35 -19.09 17.36
C ARG A 114 4.73 -18.43 17.47
N PRO A 115 5.02 -17.66 18.53
CA PRO A 115 6.23 -16.83 18.62
C PRO A 115 7.53 -17.63 18.48
N ILE A 116 7.62 -18.82 19.09
CA ILE A 116 8.82 -19.69 19.04
C ILE A 116 9.07 -20.20 17.60
N ASN A 117 8.05 -20.86 17.01
CA ASN A 117 8.16 -21.39 15.66
C ASN A 117 8.33 -20.30 14.60
N TYR A 118 7.75 -19.12 14.85
CA TYR A 118 7.89 -17.96 13.98
C TYR A 118 9.35 -17.47 13.95
N GLY A 119 9.98 -17.30 15.12
CA GLY A 119 11.36 -16.86 15.22
C GLY A 119 12.37 -17.80 14.53
N ILE A 120 12.12 -19.11 14.59
CA ILE A 120 13.04 -20.14 14.06
C ILE A 120 12.80 -20.41 12.58
N ARG A 121 11.54 -20.65 12.16
CA ARG A 121 11.26 -21.28 10.85
C ARG A 121 10.30 -20.48 9.97
N TYR A 122 9.21 -19.95 10.51
CA TYR A 122 8.16 -19.37 9.65
C TYR A 122 8.55 -18.01 9.08
N LYS A 123 9.29 -17.18 9.80
CA LYS A 123 9.64 -15.82 9.37
C LYS A 123 10.28 -15.75 7.98
N ARG A 124 11.33 -16.55 7.72
CA ARG A 124 12.04 -16.55 6.42
C ARG A 124 11.17 -17.12 5.29
N ARG A 125 10.45 -18.21 5.57
CA ARG A 125 9.56 -18.85 4.59
C ARG A 125 8.41 -17.91 4.22
N TRP A 126 7.75 -17.33 5.21
CA TRP A 126 6.64 -16.40 5.01
C TRP A 126 7.06 -15.13 4.28
N PHE A 127 8.23 -14.57 4.60
CA PHE A 127 8.80 -13.47 3.84
C PHE A 127 8.99 -13.82 2.36
N THR A 128 9.56 -14.98 2.06
CA THR A 128 9.77 -15.44 0.67
C THR A 128 8.45 -15.61 -0.08
N VAL A 129 7.46 -16.24 0.57
CA VAL A 129 6.10 -16.40 0.03
C VAL A 129 5.46 -15.04 -0.23
N THR A 130 5.57 -14.11 0.72
CA THR A 130 5.03 -12.75 0.58
C THR A 130 5.61 -12.03 -0.62
N VAL A 131 6.95 -12.03 -0.77
CA VAL A 131 7.62 -11.41 -1.92
C VAL A 131 7.16 -12.07 -3.22
N GLY A 132 7.05 -13.41 -3.25
CA GLY A 132 6.52 -14.15 -4.39
C GLY A 132 5.10 -13.72 -4.76
N ILE A 133 4.18 -13.65 -3.79
CA ILE A 133 2.80 -13.20 -4.01
C ILE A 133 2.76 -11.79 -4.59
N VAL A 134 3.50 -10.84 -4.01
CA VAL A 134 3.54 -9.45 -4.47
C VAL A 134 4.04 -9.35 -5.91
N VAL A 135 5.11 -10.06 -6.26
CA VAL A 135 5.67 -10.08 -7.61
C VAL A 135 4.72 -10.75 -8.61
N VAL A 136 4.12 -11.89 -8.25
CA VAL A 136 3.17 -12.60 -9.11
C VAL A 136 1.92 -11.75 -9.36
N VAL A 137 1.37 -11.12 -8.31
CA VAL A 137 0.23 -10.19 -8.44
C VAL A 137 0.63 -9.03 -9.36
N PHE A 138 1.80 -8.43 -9.17
CA PHE A 138 2.25 -7.34 -10.03
C PHE A 138 2.31 -7.75 -11.51
N ILE A 139 3.03 -8.84 -11.80
CA ILE A 139 3.24 -9.34 -13.17
C ILE A 139 1.92 -9.76 -13.81
N ALA A 140 1.07 -10.51 -13.11
CA ALA A 140 -0.21 -10.96 -13.63
C ALA A 140 -1.12 -9.78 -14.01
N ASN A 141 -1.18 -8.74 -13.17
CA ASN A 141 -1.93 -7.53 -13.48
C ASN A 141 -1.32 -6.78 -14.67
N PHE A 142 -0.01 -6.70 -14.73
CA PHE A 142 0.69 -5.99 -15.80
C PHE A 142 0.46 -6.67 -17.16
N ILE A 143 0.58 -8.00 -17.21
CA ILE A 143 0.24 -8.80 -18.39
C ILE A 143 -1.23 -8.62 -18.75
N GLY A 144 -2.13 -8.64 -17.76
CA GLY A 144 -3.55 -8.40 -17.98
C GLY A 144 -3.85 -7.05 -18.64
N TYR A 145 -3.21 -5.97 -18.19
CA TYR A 145 -3.34 -4.66 -18.85
C TYR A 145 -2.68 -4.62 -20.23
N ALA A 146 -1.53 -5.28 -20.42
CA ALA A 146 -0.87 -5.36 -21.72
C ALA A 146 -1.71 -6.10 -22.76
N CYS A 147 -2.35 -7.20 -22.39
CA CYS A 147 -3.27 -7.94 -23.26
C CYS A 147 -4.57 -7.17 -23.53
N ALA A 148 -4.93 -6.21 -22.67
CA ALA A 148 -6.15 -5.40 -22.77
C ALA A 148 -5.90 -4.00 -23.36
N MET A 149 -4.73 -3.76 -23.94
CA MET A 149 -4.41 -2.50 -24.60
C MET A 149 -5.27 -2.34 -25.86
N LEU A 150 -5.88 -1.17 -26.03
CA LEU A 150 -6.74 -0.89 -27.18
C LEU A 150 -5.91 -0.51 -28.41
N ASP A 151 -6.18 -1.15 -29.56
CA ASP A 151 -5.52 -0.83 -30.85
C ASP A 151 -5.80 0.60 -31.33
N LYS A 152 -7.03 1.08 -31.08
CA LYS A 152 -7.48 2.44 -31.40
C LYS A 152 -7.85 3.15 -30.11
N PRO A 153 -6.92 3.89 -29.49
CA PRO A 153 -7.21 4.58 -28.23
C PRO A 153 -8.31 5.61 -28.44
N THR A 154 -9.18 5.74 -27.45
CA THR A 154 -10.25 6.74 -27.47
C THR A 154 -9.65 8.14 -27.25
N GLN A 155 -10.38 9.21 -27.61
CA GLN A 155 -9.94 10.59 -27.37
C GLN A 155 -9.92 11.01 -25.88
N VAL A 156 -9.94 10.06 -24.95
CA VAL A 156 -9.93 10.33 -23.51
C VAL A 156 -8.49 10.36 -23.00
N GLN A 157 -8.09 11.47 -22.39
CA GLN A 157 -6.75 11.74 -21.86
C GLN A 157 -6.43 11.00 -20.54
N HIS A 158 -6.91 9.77 -20.37
CA HIS A 158 -6.78 9.00 -19.14
C HIS A 158 -6.49 7.52 -19.43
N PHE A 159 -6.02 6.78 -18.43
CA PHE A 159 -5.75 5.35 -18.54
C PHE A 159 -6.93 4.54 -19.09
N ASN A 160 -8.17 4.88 -18.69
CA ASN A 160 -9.40 4.26 -19.22
C ASN A 160 -9.64 4.49 -20.72
N GLY A 161 -8.85 5.37 -21.36
CA GLY A 161 -8.91 5.63 -22.78
C GLY A 161 -7.98 4.75 -23.63
N VAL A 162 -7.02 4.06 -22.99
CA VAL A 162 -5.99 3.25 -23.64
C VAL A 162 -6.07 1.75 -23.29
N VAL A 163 -6.89 1.39 -22.31
CA VAL A 163 -7.13 0.01 -21.86
C VAL A 163 -8.63 -0.27 -21.83
N ASP A 164 -9.00 -1.51 -22.13
CA ASP A 164 -10.38 -1.99 -22.02
C ASP A 164 -10.97 -1.70 -20.63
N LYS A 165 -12.17 -1.12 -20.62
CA LYS A 165 -12.89 -0.73 -19.40
C LYS A 165 -13.32 -1.94 -18.58
N ASP A 166 -13.65 -3.06 -19.22
CA ASP A 166 -14.10 -4.26 -18.54
C ASP A 166 -12.95 -4.90 -17.77
N VAL A 167 -11.75 -4.87 -18.33
CA VAL A 167 -10.53 -5.35 -17.67
C VAL A 167 -10.16 -4.44 -16.49
N ILE A 168 -10.24 -3.11 -16.66
CA ILE A 168 -10.05 -2.16 -15.55
C ILE A 168 -11.09 -2.42 -14.45
N ALA A 169 -12.36 -2.61 -14.80
CA ALA A 169 -13.43 -2.88 -13.85
C ALA A 169 -13.20 -4.21 -13.10
N ALA A 170 -12.76 -5.26 -13.80
CA ALA A 170 -12.43 -6.55 -13.21
C ALA A 170 -11.28 -6.43 -12.19
N PHE A 171 -10.20 -5.71 -12.53
CA PHE A 171 -9.10 -5.49 -11.58
C PHE A 171 -9.49 -4.58 -10.41
N TYR A 172 -10.35 -3.59 -10.65
CA TYR A 172 -10.89 -2.75 -9.59
C TYR A 172 -11.77 -3.56 -8.63
N LEU A 173 -12.58 -4.48 -9.15
CA LEU A 173 -13.37 -5.42 -8.35
C LEU A 173 -12.46 -6.35 -7.55
N ALA A 174 -11.45 -6.96 -8.17
CA ALA A 174 -10.48 -7.82 -7.49
C ALA A 174 -9.77 -7.08 -6.34
N LYS A 175 -9.33 -5.84 -6.60
CA LYS A 175 -8.76 -4.95 -5.59
C LYS A 175 -9.73 -4.68 -4.44
N SER A 176 -10.99 -4.40 -4.76
CA SER A 176 -12.03 -4.13 -3.76
C SER A 176 -12.30 -5.37 -2.88
N ILE A 177 -12.33 -6.57 -3.48
CA ILE A 177 -12.45 -7.84 -2.75
C ILE A 177 -11.28 -8.04 -1.80
N LEU A 178 -10.05 -7.83 -2.26
CA LEU A 178 -8.86 -7.95 -1.41
C LEU A 178 -8.88 -6.94 -0.25
N CYS A 179 -9.25 -5.69 -0.52
CA CYS A 179 -9.45 -4.68 0.53
C CYS A 179 -10.53 -5.12 1.54
N ALA A 180 -11.66 -5.67 1.08
CA ALA A 180 -12.72 -6.16 1.95
C ALA A 180 -12.26 -7.36 2.80
N LEU A 181 -11.47 -8.28 2.24
CA LEU A 181 -10.87 -9.41 2.96
C LEU A 181 -9.84 -8.96 4.02
N ASN A 182 -9.25 -7.78 3.86
CA ASN A 182 -8.31 -7.25 4.86
C ASN A 182 -9.01 -6.82 6.16
N ILE A 183 -10.30 -6.48 6.11
CA ILE A 183 -11.10 -6.10 7.30
C ILE A 183 -11.20 -7.26 8.31
N PRO A 184 -11.75 -8.45 7.97
CA PRO A 184 -11.87 -9.55 8.94
C PRO A 184 -10.51 -10.02 9.44
N LEU A 185 -9.47 -10.00 8.59
CA LEU A 185 -8.11 -10.35 9.01
C LEU A 185 -7.55 -9.34 10.03
N THR A 186 -7.78 -8.05 9.82
CA THR A 186 -7.43 -7.01 10.78
C THR A 186 -8.18 -7.22 12.09
N MET A 187 -9.48 -7.46 12.05
CA MET A 187 -10.29 -7.71 13.25
C MET A 187 -9.79 -8.95 14.02
N LEU A 188 -9.45 -10.02 13.29
CA LEU A 188 -8.84 -11.22 13.87
C LEU A 188 -7.49 -10.90 14.52
N PHE A 189 -6.63 -10.11 13.86
CA PHE A 189 -5.36 -9.66 14.44
C PHE A 189 -5.58 -8.87 15.73
N VAL A 190 -6.48 -7.88 15.74
CA VAL A 190 -6.77 -7.07 16.94
C VAL A 190 -7.29 -7.94 18.08
N PHE A 191 -8.18 -8.88 17.78
CA PHE A 191 -8.70 -9.82 18.77
C PHE A 191 -7.58 -10.68 19.37
N ARG A 192 -6.71 -11.26 18.52
CA ARG A 192 -5.56 -12.07 18.95
C ARG A 192 -4.55 -11.26 19.74
N LEU A 193 -4.26 -10.04 19.33
CA LEU A 193 -3.36 -9.13 20.03
C LEU A 193 -3.89 -8.81 21.44
N ARG A 194 -5.16 -8.44 21.57
CA ARG A 194 -5.78 -8.17 22.88
C ARG A 194 -5.76 -9.39 23.79
N ARG A 195 -6.02 -10.58 23.23
CA ARG A 195 -5.94 -11.84 24.00
C ARG A 195 -4.51 -12.11 24.47
N PHE A 196 -3.53 -11.93 23.59
CA PHE A 196 -2.12 -12.10 23.92
C PHE A 196 -1.66 -11.12 25.01
N GLU A 197 -2.03 -9.85 24.90
CA GLU A 197 -1.72 -8.84 25.92
C GLU A 197 -2.29 -9.20 27.29
N LYS A 198 -3.56 -9.64 27.35
CA LYS A 198 -4.18 -10.10 28.61
C LYS A 198 -3.42 -11.26 29.26
N VAL A 199 -3.05 -12.28 28.48
CA VAL A 199 -2.32 -13.46 28.97
C VAL A 199 -0.94 -13.07 29.50
N VAL A 200 -0.20 -12.25 28.75
CA VAL A 200 1.14 -11.81 29.16
C VAL A 200 1.08 -10.95 30.42
N GLN A 201 0.05 -10.11 30.55
CA GLN A 201 -0.17 -9.27 31.73
C GLN A 201 -0.56 -10.10 32.96
N SER A 202 -1.36 -11.17 32.80
CA SER A 202 -1.71 -12.07 33.91
C SER A 202 -0.54 -12.94 34.39
N GLU A 203 0.37 -13.32 33.49
CA GLU A 203 1.54 -14.15 33.82
C GLU A 203 2.71 -13.36 34.43
N SER A 204 2.54 -12.05 34.70
CA SER A 204 3.61 -11.13 35.15
C SER A 204 4.86 -11.15 34.27
N ARG A 205 4.75 -11.62 33.02
CA ARG A 205 5.86 -11.63 32.08
C ARG A 205 6.03 -10.24 31.50
N THR A 206 7.21 -9.66 31.67
CA THR A 206 7.54 -8.35 31.09
C THR A 206 7.64 -8.49 29.57
N MET A 207 6.56 -8.15 28.86
CA MET A 207 6.61 -8.02 27.40
C MET A 207 7.65 -6.95 27.04
N SER A 208 8.60 -7.29 26.18
CA SER A 208 9.59 -6.32 25.71
C SER A 208 8.88 -5.08 25.14
N GLU A 209 9.32 -3.88 25.53
CA GLU A 209 8.77 -2.61 25.04
C GLU A 209 8.79 -2.57 23.50
N SER A 210 9.83 -3.14 22.89
CA SER A 210 9.98 -3.24 21.44
C SER A 210 8.84 -4.05 20.78
N LEU A 211 8.34 -5.11 21.42
CA LEU A 211 7.21 -5.88 20.91
C LEU A 211 5.90 -5.09 21.02
N LYS A 212 5.69 -4.39 22.14
CA LYS A 212 4.51 -3.52 22.33
C LYS A 212 4.42 -2.46 21.23
N ILE A 213 5.52 -1.75 21.00
CA ILE A 213 5.60 -0.69 19.98
C ILE A 213 5.38 -1.26 18.59
N ALA A 214 5.98 -2.42 18.27
CA ALA A 214 5.79 -3.06 16.97
C ALA A 214 4.32 -3.42 16.71
N ASN A 215 3.62 -3.94 17.72
CA ASN A 215 2.21 -4.31 17.60
C ASN A 215 1.30 -3.08 17.47
N HIS A 216 1.56 -2.01 18.22
CA HIS A 216 0.81 -0.76 18.12
C HIS A 216 0.97 -0.10 16.75
N ILE A 217 2.17 -0.11 16.18
CA ILE A 217 2.41 0.47 14.85
C ILE A 217 1.62 -0.28 13.79
N VAL A 218 1.60 -1.60 13.87
CA VAL A 218 0.80 -2.44 12.95
C VAL A 218 -0.68 -2.13 13.12
N LEU A 219 -1.16 -2.00 14.36
CA LEU A 219 -2.54 -1.60 14.65
C LEU A 219 -2.88 -0.25 14.01
N TYR A 220 -2.02 0.76 14.13
CA TYR A 220 -2.21 2.07 13.50
C TYR A 220 -2.18 1.98 11.96
N GLN A 221 -1.30 1.17 11.39
CA GLN A 221 -1.26 0.95 9.94
C GLN A 221 -2.54 0.30 9.42
N MET A 222 -3.07 -0.69 10.14
CA MET A 222 -4.33 -1.35 9.79
C MET A 222 -5.53 -0.42 9.95
N ALA A 223 -5.57 0.37 11.03
CA ALA A 223 -6.61 1.37 11.22
C ALA A 223 -6.60 2.42 10.09
N ALA A 224 -5.40 2.87 9.68
CA ALA A 224 -5.26 3.78 8.55
C ALA A 224 -5.69 3.12 7.23
N ASP A 225 -5.41 1.84 7.00
CA ASP A 225 -5.89 1.13 5.81
C ASP A 225 -7.43 1.11 5.75
N ILE A 226 -8.09 0.84 6.89
CA ILE A 226 -9.55 0.87 6.99
C ILE A 226 -10.09 2.27 6.71
N VAL A 227 -9.56 3.29 7.39
CA VAL A 227 -10.09 4.66 7.34
C VAL A 227 -9.77 5.37 6.03
N VAL A 228 -8.56 5.20 5.49
CA VAL A 228 -8.07 5.96 4.34
C VAL A 228 -8.36 5.23 3.02
N ILE A 229 -8.36 3.90 3.01
CA ILE A 229 -8.50 3.13 1.76
C ILE A 229 -9.88 2.48 1.67
N ILE A 230 -10.23 1.65 2.65
CA ILE A 230 -11.41 0.78 2.56
C ILE A 230 -12.70 1.61 2.63
N LEU A 231 -12.86 2.46 3.65
CA LEU A 231 -14.07 3.27 3.81
C LEU A 231 -14.34 4.17 2.60
N PRO A 232 -13.37 4.94 2.07
CA PRO A 232 -13.61 5.74 0.87
C PRO A 232 -13.89 4.89 -0.36
N THR A 233 -13.22 3.75 -0.54
CA THR A 233 -13.48 2.85 -1.69
C THR A 233 -14.90 2.30 -1.64
N PHE A 234 -15.38 1.91 -0.45
CA PHE A 234 -16.75 1.46 -0.26
C PHE A 234 -17.76 2.59 -0.51
N ALA A 235 -17.52 3.78 0.05
CA ALA A 235 -18.37 4.96 -0.20
C ALA A 235 -18.44 5.30 -1.69
N THR A 236 -17.32 5.20 -2.40
CA THR A 236 -17.21 5.40 -3.85
C THR A 236 -18.05 4.41 -4.62
N TYR A 237 -17.94 3.12 -4.28
CA TYR A 237 -18.68 2.06 -4.91
C TYR A 237 -20.19 2.26 -4.72
N THR A 238 -20.63 2.51 -3.49
CA THR A 238 -22.03 2.79 -3.16
C THR A 238 -22.55 4.03 -3.90
N TYR A 239 -21.77 5.11 -3.94
CA TYR A 239 -22.13 6.31 -4.68
C TYR A 239 -22.30 6.02 -6.19
N ASN A 240 -21.35 5.32 -6.80
CA ASN A 240 -21.41 4.99 -8.23
C ASN A 240 -22.61 4.09 -8.54
N ALA A 241 -22.95 3.16 -7.65
CA ALA A 241 -24.11 2.27 -7.80
C ALA A 241 -25.46 3.02 -7.69
N ILE A 242 -25.56 4.00 -6.79
CA ILE A 242 -26.80 4.78 -6.60
C ILE A 242 -27.01 5.78 -7.75
N PHE A 243 -25.95 6.50 -8.14
CA PHE A 243 -26.06 7.62 -9.07
C PHE A 243 -25.76 7.26 -10.52
N ASN A 244 -25.43 6.01 -10.84
CA ASN A 244 -25.02 5.55 -12.18
C ASN A 244 -23.95 6.44 -12.85
N THR A 245 -23.07 7.04 -12.03
CA THR A 245 -22.00 7.93 -12.49
C THR A 245 -20.68 7.51 -11.87
N THR A 246 -19.57 7.69 -12.58
CA THR A 246 -18.25 7.37 -12.05
C THR A 246 -17.65 8.62 -11.41
N ILE A 247 -17.66 8.73 -10.09
CA ILE A 247 -17.14 9.91 -9.36
C ILE A 247 -15.69 10.25 -9.73
N THR A 248 -14.88 9.25 -10.07
CA THR A 248 -13.48 9.43 -10.48
C THR A 248 -13.33 10.18 -11.81
N THR A 249 -14.36 10.18 -12.67
CA THR A 249 -14.33 10.97 -13.92
C THR A 249 -14.56 12.46 -13.66
N ARG A 250 -15.31 12.79 -12.59
CA ARG A 250 -15.62 14.17 -12.19
C ARG A 250 -14.54 14.78 -11.30
N VAL A 251 -14.19 14.08 -10.23
CA VAL A 251 -13.27 14.57 -9.19
C VAL A 251 -11.80 14.35 -9.56
N GLY A 252 -11.53 13.36 -10.41
CA GLY A 252 -10.18 12.91 -10.75
C GLY A 252 -9.78 11.66 -9.97
N SER A 253 -8.49 11.32 -10.01
CA SER A 253 -7.96 10.10 -9.40
C SER A 253 -7.73 10.26 -7.88
N TYR A 254 -8.73 10.71 -7.13
CA TYR A 254 -8.61 10.80 -5.66
C TYR A 254 -8.33 9.45 -4.98
N PRO A 255 -8.69 8.26 -5.51
CA PRO A 255 -8.24 7.00 -4.90
C PRO A 255 -6.71 6.95 -4.86
N ASN A 256 -6.03 7.42 -5.91
CA ASN A 256 -4.57 7.50 -5.92
C ASN A 256 -4.06 8.41 -4.79
N THR A 257 -4.69 9.57 -4.58
CA THR A 257 -4.35 10.48 -3.47
C THR A 257 -4.50 9.81 -2.11
N LEU A 258 -5.56 9.02 -1.91
CA LEU A 258 -5.78 8.26 -0.67
C LEU A 258 -4.70 7.20 -0.45
N TYR A 259 -4.32 6.46 -1.50
CA TYR A 259 -3.20 5.50 -1.41
C TYR A 259 -1.88 6.17 -1.07
N VAL A 260 -1.58 7.33 -1.65
CA VAL A 260 -0.36 8.08 -1.33
C VAL A 260 -0.42 8.65 0.08
N LEU A 261 -1.59 9.13 0.55
CA LEU A 261 -1.78 9.55 1.93
C LEU A 261 -1.53 8.39 2.90
N TYR A 262 -2.05 7.21 2.59
CA TYR A 262 -1.81 5.98 3.34
C TYR A 262 -0.31 5.62 3.38
N THR A 263 0.39 5.56 2.24
CA THR A 263 1.82 5.22 2.24
C THR A 263 2.66 6.24 2.99
N THR A 264 2.28 7.52 2.90
CA THR A 264 2.92 8.62 3.64
C THR A 264 2.76 8.42 5.14
N PHE A 265 1.54 8.15 5.60
CA PHE A 265 1.25 7.85 7.00
C PHE A 265 2.04 6.63 7.49
N CYS A 266 2.08 5.54 6.73
CA CYS A 266 2.87 4.37 7.05
C CYS A 266 4.37 4.67 7.12
N ALA A 267 4.90 5.50 6.23
CA ALA A 267 6.30 5.90 6.21
C ALA A 267 6.67 6.65 7.51
N PHE A 268 5.81 7.58 7.94
CA PHE A 268 6.00 8.30 9.21
C PHE A 268 5.98 7.36 10.42
N LEU A 269 5.02 6.43 10.49
CA LEU A 269 4.97 5.44 11.57
C LEU A 269 6.24 4.57 11.64
N LEU A 270 6.80 4.19 10.49
CA LEU A 270 8.05 3.43 10.43
C LEU A 270 9.25 4.24 10.94
N VAL A 271 9.32 5.53 10.62
CA VAL A 271 10.37 6.41 11.17
C VAL A 271 10.27 6.52 12.69
N VAL A 272 9.06 6.69 13.22
CA VAL A 272 8.83 6.71 14.68
C VAL A 272 9.31 5.40 15.31
N LYS A 273 9.02 4.24 14.68
CA LYS A 273 9.52 2.93 15.12
C LYS A 273 11.02 2.88 15.26
N LEU A 274 11.73 3.31 14.22
CA LEU A 274 13.19 3.16 14.11
C LEU A 274 13.95 4.11 15.03
N LYS A 275 13.32 5.22 15.46
CA LYS A 275 13.91 6.16 16.41
C LYS A 275 13.90 5.67 17.86
N SER A 276 13.10 4.67 18.21
CA SER A 276 13.00 4.21 19.61
C SER A 276 14.33 3.57 20.06
N PRO A 277 15.13 4.21 20.95
CA PRO A 277 16.53 3.86 21.19
C PRO A 277 16.76 2.56 22.00
N LYS A 278 15.70 1.86 22.42
CA LYS A 278 15.78 0.78 23.41
C LYS A 278 15.69 -0.65 22.84
N SER A 279 15.70 -0.84 21.52
CA SER A 279 15.57 -2.19 20.93
C SER A 279 16.87 -3.02 20.93
N SER A 280 17.93 -2.60 21.61
CA SER A 280 19.08 -3.42 21.93
C SER A 280 18.84 -4.20 23.22
N ILE A 281 17.83 -5.08 23.23
CA ILE A 281 17.72 -6.11 24.27
C ILE A 281 18.43 -7.34 23.71
N GLY A 282 19.61 -7.60 24.27
CA GLY A 282 20.32 -8.86 24.09
C GLY A 282 19.39 -9.99 24.48
N ILE A 283 19.23 -10.93 23.56
CA ILE A 283 18.76 -12.27 23.90
C ILE A 283 19.93 -12.91 24.67
N SER A 284 19.94 -12.73 26.00
CA SER A 284 20.63 -13.65 26.89
C SER A 284 19.87 -14.97 26.78
N VAL A 285 20.36 -15.86 25.93
CA VAL A 285 19.97 -17.27 25.97
C VAL A 285 20.67 -17.84 27.21
N THR A 286 19.93 -17.91 28.31
CA THR A 286 20.18 -18.88 29.39
C THR A 286 19.23 -20.03 29.21
#